data_AF-A0A529I2B1-F1
#
_entry.id   AF-A0A529I2B1-F1
#
_cell.length_a   1.000
_cell.length_b   1.000
_cell.length_c   1.000
_cell.angle_alpha   90.00
_cell.angle_beta   90.00
_cell.angle_gamma   90.00
#
_symmetry.space_group_name_H-M   'P 1'
#
loop_
_entity.id
_entity.type
_entity.pdbx_description
1 polymer ?
#
loop_
_entity_poly.entity_id
_entity_poly.type
_entity_poly.pdbx_seq_one_letter_code
_entity_poly.pdbx_strand_id
1 'polypeptide(L)'
;TQARVRELAAGPGAVILCGRFEGVDQRVIDARGLEEVSVGDFILSGGEPAALVLLDAVVRLLPGVMGNAVSGEEESFENGLLEHPHYTRPQEFEGRPIPDVLISGNHRKIAEWRRAEAEKLTKERRPDLLADDPPR
;
A
#
# COMPACT_ATOMS: atom_id res chain seq x y z
N THR A 1 -5.82 -2.97 4.97
CA THR A 1 -5.86 -2.73 3.51
C THR A 1 -5.78 -1.24 3.21
N GLN A 2 -5.52 -0.84 1.97
CA GLN A 2 -5.47 0.57 1.59
C GLN A 2 -6.82 1.29 1.76
N ALA A 3 -7.93 0.59 1.53
CA ALA A 3 -9.27 1.10 1.81
C ALA A 3 -9.45 1.50 3.29
N ARG A 4 -9.06 0.63 4.24
CA ARG A 4 -9.13 0.93 5.68
C ARG A 4 -8.25 2.12 6.07
N VAL A 5 -7.07 2.24 5.46
CA VAL A 5 -6.16 3.38 5.68
C VAL A 5 -6.82 4.70 5.26
N ARG A 6 -7.51 4.73 4.10
CA ARG A 6 -8.27 5.91 3.65
C ARG A 6 -9.41 6.27 4.60
N GLU A 7 -10.15 5.26 5.09
CA GLU A 7 -11.22 5.47 6.07
C GLU A 7 -10.69 6.10 7.37
N LEU A 8 -9.55 5.61 7.89
CA LEU A 8 -8.93 6.15 9.09
C LEU A 8 -8.38 7.56 8.86
N ALA A 9 -7.76 7.83 7.71
CA ALA A 9 -7.24 9.15 7.36
C ALA A 9 -8.34 10.22 7.23
N ALA A 10 -9.52 9.82 6.72
CA ALA A 10 -10.69 10.70 6.63
C ALA A 10 -11.48 10.81 7.96
N GLY A 11 -11.17 9.94 8.93
CA GLY A 11 -11.82 9.91 10.22
C GLY A 11 -11.40 11.02 11.18
N PRO A 12 -11.98 11.08 12.38
CA PRO A 12 -11.70 12.11 13.38
C PRO A 12 -10.34 11.95 14.09
N GLY A 13 -9.58 10.89 13.78
CA GLY A 13 -8.37 10.47 14.49
C GLY A 13 -8.53 9.10 15.15
N ALA A 14 -7.44 8.57 15.70
CA ALA A 14 -7.41 7.23 16.31
C ALA A 14 -6.60 7.23 17.61
N VAL A 15 -7.02 6.37 18.55
CA VAL A 15 -6.22 5.97 19.72
C VAL A 15 -5.82 4.52 19.50
N ILE A 16 -4.51 4.24 19.50
CA ILE A 16 -3.98 2.91 19.24
C ILE A 16 -3.55 2.26 20.55
N LEU A 17 -4.11 1.08 20.85
CA LEU A 17 -3.70 0.27 21.99
C LEU A 17 -2.71 -0.80 21.53
N CYS A 18 -1.45 -0.67 21.94
CA CYS A 18 -0.42 -1.67 21.64
C CYS A 18 -0.43 -2.78 22.70
N GLY A 19 -0.90 -3.97 22.33
CA GLY A 19 -0.78 -5.16 23.17
C GLY A 19 0.68 -5.59 23.35
N ARG A 20 0.98 -6.18 24.50
CA ARG A 20 2.26 -6.87 24.80
C ARG A 20 1.97 -8.19 25.52
N PHE A 21 3.02 -9.01 25.66
CA PHE A 21 2.92 -10.33 26.26
C PHE A 21 1.90 -11.18 25.50
N GLU A 22 0.97 -11.83 26.20
CA GLU A 22 -0.06 -12.71 25.63
C GLU A 22 -1.27 -11.95 25.06
N GLY A 23 -1.36 -10.63 25.27
CA GLY A 23 -2.44 -9.80 24.72
C GLY A 23 -3.11 -8.86 25.73
N VAL A 24 -4.33 -8.48 25.41
CA VAL A 24 -5.17 -7.56 26.19
C VAL A 24 -6.37 -8.34 26.75
N ASP A 25 -6.79 -8.05 27.98
CA ASP A 25 -7.97 -8.68 28.58
C ASP A 25 -9.22 -8.43 27.71
N GLN A 26 -9.91 -9.51 27.31
CA GLN A 26 -11.08 -9.44 26.44
C GLN A 26 -12.16 -8.48 26.96
N ARG A 27 -12.33 -8.36 28.28
CA ARG A 27 -13.35 -7.46 28.86
C ARG A 27 -13.04 -5.99 28.59
N VAL A 28 -11.77 -5.62 28.42
CA VAL A 28 -11.37 -4.26 28.04
C VAL A 28 -11.72 -3.98 26.58
N ILE A 29 -11.48 -4.96 25.71
CA ILE A 29 -11.83 -4.91 24.29
C ILE A 29 -13.35 -4.71 24.16
N ASP A 30 -14.13 -5.59 24.80
CA ASP A 30 -15.59 -5.56 24.73
C ASP A 30 -16.18 -4.29 25.36
N ALA A 31 -15.73 -3.89 26.55
CA ALA A 31 -16.28 -2.74 27.28
C ALA A 31 -15.90 -1.38 26.69
N ARG A 32 -14.97 -1.34 25.74
CA ARG A 32 -14.57 -0.12 25.01
C ARG A 32 -14.93 -0.17 23.54
N GLY A 33 -15.43 -1.31 23.04
CA GLY A 33 -15.70 -1.53 21.63
C GLY A 33 -14.45 -1.31 20.78
N LEU A 34 -13.31 -1.87 21.20
CA LEU A 34 -12.06 -1.72 20.46
C LEU A 34 -12.17 -2.49 19.15
N GLU A 35 -11.73 -1.85 18.06
CA GLU A 35 -11.54 -2.53 16.78
C GLU A 35 -10.17 -3.20 16.76
N GLU A 36 -10.15 -4.48 16.41
CA GLU A 36 -8.93 -5.25 16.24
C GLU A 36 -8.42 -5.11 14.80
N VAL A 37 -7.16 -4.75 14.63
CA VAL A 37 -6.53 -4.52 13.33
C VAL A 37 -5.25 -5.36 13.22
N SER A 38 -5.16 -6.16 12.16
CA SER A 38 -3.92 -6.87 11.81
C SER A 38 -3.19 -6.14 10.67
N VAL A 39 -1.86 -6.15 10.72
CA VAL A 39 -0.99 -5.68 9.61
C VAL A 39 -0.52 -6.81 8.71
N GLY A 40 -0.86 -8.06 9.03
CA GLY A 40 -0.60 -9.24 8.20
C GLY A 40 -0.59 -10.55 8.98
N ASP A 41 -0.47 -11.66 8.26
CA ASP A 41 -0.56 -13.03 8.80
C ASP A 41 0.77 -13.50 9.40
N PHE A 42 1.24 -12.81 10.43
CA PHE A 42 2.46 -13.13 11.17
C PHE A 42 2.39 -12.57 12.59
N ILE A 43 3.26 -13.06 13.48
CA ILE A 43 3.31 -12.66 14.88
C ILE A 43 4.45 -11.67 15.12
N LEU A 44 4.15 -10.61 15.87
CA LEU A 44 5.11 -9.63 16.36
C LEU A 44 5.27 -9.77 17.87
N SER A 45 6.37 -9.25 18.43
CA SER A 45 6.62 -9.27 19.88
C SER A 45 5.73 -8.31 20.70
N GLY A 46 5.04 -7.41 20.02
CA GLY A 46 4.14 -6.41 20.59
C GLY A 46 3.44 -5.60 19.48
N GLY A 47 2.47 -4.77 19.87
CA GLY A 47 1.67 -3.99 18.93
C GLY A 47 2.35 -2.74 18.37
N GLU A 48 3.50 -2.32 18.91
CA GLU A 48 4.14 -1.05 18.52
C GLU A 48 4.59 -1.01 17.05
N PRO A 49 5.21 -2.06 16.47
CA PRO A 49 5.54 -2.04 15.04
C PRO A 49 4.28 -1.99 14.16
N ALA A 50 3.21 -2.67 14.55
CA ALA A 50 1.93 -2.61 13.83
C ALA A 50 1.30 -1.20 13.89
N ALA A 51 1.37 -0.56 15.07
CA ALA A 51 0.93 0.83 15.24
C ALA A 51 1.73 1.79 14.36
N LEU A 52 3.06 1.62 14.26
CA LEU A 52 3.91 2.45 13.40
C LEU A 52 3.59 2.25 11.92
N VAL A 53 3.36 1.01 11.47
CA VAL A 53 2.94 0.71 10.09
C VAL A 53 1.62 1.40 9.77
N LEU A 54 0.64 1.32 10.68
CA LEU A 54 -0.65 1.98 10.48
C LEU A 54 -0.51 3.50 10.43
N LEU A 55 0.27 4.08 11.35
CA LEU A 55 0.52 5.52 11.39
C LEU A 55 1.21 6.02 10.13
N ASP A 56 2.25 5.34 9.64
CA ASP A 56 2.95 5.71 8.40
C ASP A 56 1.99 5.73 7.20
N ALA A 57 1.19 4.66 7.05
CA ALA A 57 0.21 4.54 5.96
C ALA A 57 -0.90 5.60 6.02
N VAL A 58 -1.37 5.97 7.22
CA VAL A 58 -2.43 6.97 7.40
C VAL A 58 -1.89 8.39 7.25
N VAL A 59 -0.77 8.72 7.91
CA VAL A 59 -0.23 10.08 7.98
C VAL A 59 0.18 10.58 6.61
N ARG A 60 0.72 9.73 5.73
CA ARG A 60 1.06 10.14 4.36
C ARG A 60 -0.15 10.66 3.57
N LEU A 61 -1.36 10.17 3.87
CA LEU A 61 -2.58 10.61 3.18
C LEU A 61 -3.14 11.93 3.70
N LEU A 62 -2.61 12.46 4.81
CA LEU A 62 -3.09 13.71 5.38
C LEU A 62 -2.70 14.91 4.50
N PRO A 63 -3.57 15.94 4.40
CA PRO A 63 -3.31 17.12 3.59
C PRO A 63 -1.98 17.80 3.96
N GLY A 64 -1.13 18.03 2.95
CA GLY A 64 0.16 18.71 3.11
C GLY A 64 1.32 17.80 3.51
N VAL A 65 1.11 16.49 3.72
CA VAL A 65 2.21 15.55 3.99
C VAL A 65 2.86 15.06 2.70
N MET A 66 2.06 14.53 1.76
CA MET A 66 2.55 14.21 0.42
C MET A 66 2.61 15.48 -0.45
N GLY A 67 3.75 15.70 -1.10
CA GLY A 67 3.98 16.92 -1.89
C GLY A 67 3.06 17.03 -3.12
N ASN A 68 2.83 15.94 -3.85
CA ASN A 68 1.93 15.90 -4.99
C ASN A 68 0.77 14.93 -4.73
N ALA A 69 -0.47 15.41 -4.64
CA ALA A 69 -1.63 14.57 -4.39
C ALA A 69 -1.82 13.48 -5.46
N VAL A 70 -1.38 13.73 -6.70
CA VAL A 70 -1.49 12.78 -7.83
C VAL A 70 -0.56 11.57 -7.65
N SER A 71 0.51 11.68 -6.86
CA SER A 71 1.44 10.56 -6.68
C SER A 71 0.79 9.34 -6.03
N GLY A 72 -0.28 9.54 -5.26
CA GLY A 72 -1.01 8.45 -4.61
C GLY A 72 -2.05 7.76 -5.50
N GLU A 73 -2.27 8.19 -6.75
CA GLU A 73 -3.30 7.59 -7.63
C GLU A 73 -2.77 6.42 -8.47
N GLU A 74 -1.45 6.38 -8.73
CA GLU A 74 -0.80 5.35 -9.55
C GLU A 74 -0.10 4.25 -8.71
N GLU A 75 -0.20 4.32 -7.38
CA GLU A 75 0.45 3.37 -6.46
C GLU A 75 -0.24 2.00 -6.42
N SER A 76 0.50 1.01 -5.92
CA SER A 76 -0.04 -0.33 -5.71
C SER A 76 -1.30 -0.31 -4.85
N PHE A 77 -2.25 -1.18 -5.18
CA PHE A 77 -3.54 -1.39 -4.49
C PHE A 77 -4.59 -0.29 -4.70
N GLU A 78 -4.26 0.88 -5.25
CA GLU A 78 -5.21 1.98 -5.46
C GLU A 78 -6.23 1.65 -6.56
N ASN A 79 -5.78 0.96 -7.61
CA ASN A 79 -6.62 0.54 -8.73
C ASN A 79 -6.77 -0.99 -8.81
N GLY A 80 -6.56 -1.69 -7.70
CA GLY A 80 -6.55 -3.16 -7.67
C GLY A 80 -5.37 -3.81 -8.40
N LEU A 81 -4.36 -3.03 -8.79
CA LEU A 81 -3.14 -3.51 -9.44
C LEU A 81 -1.92 -3.20 -8.59
N LEU A 82 -0.85 -3.97 -8.80
CA LEU A 82 0.50 -3.58 -8.42
C LEU A 82 1.02 -2.48 -9.35
N GLU A 83 1.91 -1.65 -8.83
CA GLU A 83 2.54 -0.58 -9.61
C GLU A 83 3.49 -1.14 -10.68
N HIS A 84 3.62 -0.40 -11.78
CA HIS A 84 4.54 -0.71 -12.86
C HIS A 84 6.01 -0.58 -12.43
N PRO A 85 6.96 -1.27 -13.09
CA PRO A 85 8.38 -1.15 -12.76
C PRO A 85 8.91 0.25 -13.09
N HIS A 86 9.70 0.80 -12.15
CA HIS A 86 10.32 2.11 -12.27
C HIS A 86 11.75 2.02 -12.79
N TYR A 87 12.12 2.99 -13.60
CA TYR A 87 13.45 3.12 -14.18
C TYR A 87 13.94 4.55 -13.97
N THR A 88 15.21 4.68 -13.59
CA THR A 88 15.90 5.96 -13.45
C THR A 88 17.31 5.80 -13.99
N ARG A 89 18.06 6.91 -14.01
CA ARG A 89 19.45 6.89 -14.49
C ARG A 89 20.31 5.92 -13.66
N PRO A 90 21.31 5.27 -14.26
CA PRO A 90 21.80 5.42 -15.65
C PRO A 90 20.93 4.74 -16.73
N GLN A 91 21.16 5.08 -18.00
CA GLN A 91 20.44 4.52 -19.16
C GLN A 91 20.60 2.99 -19.28
N GLU A 92 21.74 2.47 -18.85
CA GLU A 92 22.07 1.04 -18.82
C GLU A 92 22.69 0.71 -17.46
N PHE A 93 22.21 -0.36 -16.84
CA PHE A 93 22.74 -0.89 -15.59
C PHE A 93 23.08 -2.37 -15.77
N GLU A 94 24.36 -2.74 -15.69
CA GLU A 94 24.84 -4.12 -15.88
C GLU A 94 24.38 -4.76 -17.21
N GLY A 95 24.43 -4.01 -18.32
CA GLY A 95 23.96 -4.50 -19.63
C GLY A 95 22.44 -4.56 -19.76
N ARG A 96 21.68 -4.03 -18.79
CA ARG A 96 20.21 -3.95 -18.82
C ARG A 96 19.79 -2.51 -19.15
N PRO A 97 19.32 -2.23 -20.38
CA PRO A 97 18.90 -0.88 -20.76
C PRO A 97 17.51 -0.54 -20.18
N ILE A 98 17.22 0.76 -20.05
CA ILE A 98 15.85 1.25 -19.85
C ILE A 98 15.02 0.92 -21.10
N PRO A 99 13.78 0.41 -20.97
CA PRO A 99 12.90 0.15 -22.10
C PRO A 99 12.75 1.35 -23.04
N ASP A 100 12.92 1.14 -24.35
CA ASP A 100 12.91 2.21 -25.37
C ASP A 100 11.64 3.07 -25.33
N VAL A 101 10.50 2.47 -24.97
CA VAL A 101 9.22 3.18 -24.83
C VAL A 101 9.28 4.29 -23.76
N LEU A 102 10.01 4.07 -22.67
CA LEU A 102 10.13 5.03 -21.56
C LEU A 102 10.98 6.24 -21.91
N ILE A 103 11.87 6.12 -22.90
CA ILE A 103 12.75 7.20 -23.37
C ILE A 103 12.25 7.82 -24.68
N SER A 104 11.12 7.34 -25.21
CA SER A 104 10.56 7.78 -26.50
C SER A 104 9.93 9.18 -26.47
N GLY A 105 9.67 9.75 -25.28
CA GLY A 105 8.90 10.98 -25.10
C GLY A 105 7.40 10.87 -25.43
N ASN A 106 6.92 9.69 -25.84
CA ASN A 106 5.51 9.49 -26.19
C ASN A 106 4.69 9.13 -24.95
N HIS A 107 4.08 10.14 -24.32
CA HIS A 107 3.29 9.98 -23.10
C HIS A 107 2.19 8.91 -23.20
N ARG A 108 1.50 8.80 -24.35
CA ARG A 108 0.46 7.78 -24.55
C ARG A 108 1.04 6.37 -24.54
N LYS A 109 2.11 6.13 -25.29
CA LYS A 109 2.78 4.82 -25.33
C LYS A 109 3.37 4.44 -23.96
N ILE A 110 3.87 5.43 -23.22
CA ILE A 110 4.38 5.23 -21.86
C ILE A 110 3.24 4.79 -20.93
N ALA A 111 2.09 5.48 -20.96
CA ALA A 111 0.93 5.12 -20.15
C ALA A 111 0.40 3.72 -20.48
N GLU A 112 0.28 3.39 -21.77
CA GLU A 112 -0.13 2.06 -22.25
C GLU A 112 0.84 0.97 -21.75
N TRP A 113 2.16 1.22 -21.85
CA TRP A 113 3.18 0.29 -21.37
C TRP A 113 3.14 0.10 -19.85
N ARG A 114 3.01 1.20 -19.08
CA ARG A 114 2.90 1.14 -17.62
C ARG A 114 1.71 0.31 -17.18
N ARG A 115 0.55 0.53 -17.81
CA ARG A 115 -0.65 -0.25 -17.53
C ARG A 115 -0.46 -1.74 -17.81
N ALA A 116 0.10 -2.06 -18.98
CA ALA A 116 0.34 -3.46 -19.36
C ALA A 116 1.33 -4.17 -18.41
N GLU A 117 2.41 -3.51 -17.99
CA GLU A 117 3.35 -4.11 -17.03
C GLU A 117 2.75 -4.23 -15.63
N ALA A 118 1.93 -3.27 -15.18
CA ALA A 118 1.19 -3.38 -13.92
C ALA A 118 0.24 -4.60 -13.91
N GLU A 119 -0.54 -4.78 -14.97
CA GLU A 119 -1.46 -5.93 -15.13
C GLU A 119 -0.70 -7.26 -15.15
N LYS A 120 0.39 -7.33 -15.93
CA LYS A 120 1.26 -8.50 -16.00
C LYS A 120 1.87 -8.84 -14.64
N LEU A 121 2.42 -7.84 -13.93
CA LEU A 121 3.04 -8.02 -12.62
C LEU A 121 2.02 -8.50 -11.58
N THR A 122 0.83 -7.90 -11.59
CA THR A 122 -0.27 -8.29 -10.71
C THR A 122 -0.68 -9.72 -10.96
N LYS A 123 -0.88 -10.11 -12.23
CA LYS A 123 -1.21 -11.49 -12.59
C LYS A 123 -0.15 -12.50 -12.14
N GLU A 124 1.13 -12.13 -12.22
CA GLU A 124 2.24 -13.01 -11.84
C GLU A 124 2.39 -13.16 -10.32
N ARG A 125 2.29 -12.05 -9.57
CA ARG A 125 2.68 -11.99 -8.15
C ARG A 125 1.51 -11.95 -7.17
N ARG A 126 0.39 -11.37 -7.59
CA ARG A 126 -0.82 -11.16 -6.78
C ARG A 126 -2.08 -11.43 -7.62
N PRO A 127 -2.22 -12.64 -8.20
CA PRO A 127 -3.39 -13.00 -9.01
C PRO A 127 -4.70 -12.88 -8.22
N ASP A 128 -4.65 -12.94 -6.89
CA ASP A 128 -5.75 -12.71 -5.98
C ASP A 128 -6.34 -11.29 -6.08
N LEU A 129 -5.56 -10.27 -6.47
CA LEU A 129 -6.06 -8.91 -6.67
C LEU A 129 -6.91 -8.77 -7.94
N LEU A 130 -6.83 -9.74 -8.87
CA LEU A 130 -7.59 -9.75 -10.12
C LEU A 130 -8.87 -10.59 -10.03
N ALA A 131 -9.04 -11.35 -8.94
CA ALA A 131 -10.24 -12.15 -8.73
C ALA A 131 -11.37 -11.27 -8.17
N ASP A 132 -12.63 -11.61 -8.49
CA ASP A 132 -13.83 -10.93 -7.97
C ASP A 132 -14.03 -11.12 -6.44
N ASP A 133 -13.10 -11.80 -5.75
CA ASP A 133 -13.09 -12.02 -4.31
C ASP A 133 -11.69 -11.70 -3.74
N PRO A 134 -11.41 -10.42 -3.41
CA PRO A 134 -10.14 -10.05 -2.82
C PRO A 134 -9.95 -10.76 -1.46
N PRO A 135 -8.71 -11.13 -1.08
CA PRO A 135 -8.48 -11.81 0.19
C PRO A 135 -8.98 -10.97 1.37
N ARG A 136 -9.66 -11.63 2.31
CA ARG A 136 -10.20 -11.03 3.54
C ARG A 136 -9.12 -10.44 4.42
#